data_AF-A0A7S1CUX8-F1
#
_entry.id   AF-A0A7S1CUX8-F1
#
_cell.length_a   1.000
_cell.length_b   1.000
_cell.length_c   1.000
_cell.angle_alpha   90.00
_cell.angle_beta   90.00
_cell.angle_gamma   90.00
#
_symmetry.space_group_name_H-M   'P 1'
#
loop_
_entity.id
_entity.type
_entity.pdbx_description
1 polymer ?
#
loop_
_entity_poly.entity_id
_entity_poly.type
_entity_poly.pdbx_seq_one_letter_code
_entity_poly.pdbx_strand_id
1 'polypeptide(L)'
;MYRTSVGSNTQKKDRITLGSQVENLGGLWMKLEKRIDTFTAYTKSSDMGPWVVKYQSVVLNNMDDNDLQAGIFVSSGSGSRMADVVLTDYVNEAHFFPSATPTASPAPSMKGEEAFDVGTGNFDVYPGETTYTNSLGRWRLQGSGKDIWNSRDGFHMAVLGRMSGPITMTAFVEELVGEDQWTKVGIMLRDHADLVQDGREKNVFVGLTQRHGVQMQFRNQTSSRSYEARRADRNSRWPYAWIKLVMDGNTFTGYRKQLAEEEWDYIADCTVSFDSPTLLVGLALSSHDTNAYAEGFYTDVSVSNSKA
;
A
#
# COMPACT_ATOMS: atom_id res chain seq x y z
N MET A 1 -0.77 -10.89 27.96
CA MET A 1 -1.83 -10.55 28.93
C MET A 1 -3.09 -10.25 28.13
N TYR A 2 -4.28 -10.43 28.67
CA TYR A 2 -5.52 -10.15 27.94
C TYR A 2 -6.67 -9.77 28.90
N ARG A 3 -7.74 -9.23 28.34
CA ARG A 3 -9.05 -9.06 29.00
C ARG A 3 -10.09 -9.81 28.20
N THR A 4 -11.06 -10.43 28.88
CA THR A 4 -12.14 -11.17 28.23
C THR A 4 -13.35 -10.29 27.90
N SER A 5 -13.40 -9.08 28.48
CA SER A 5 -14.44 -8.08 28.21
C SER A 5 -13.96 -6.67 28.59
N VAL A 6 -14.62 -5.65 28.03
CA VAL A 6 -14.37 -4.25 28.37
C VAL A 6 -14.60 -4.02 29.87
N GLY A 7 -13.65 -3.34 30.53
CA GLY A 7 -13.72 -3.07 31.97
C GLY A 7 -13.32 -4.23 32.89
N SER A 8 -13.05 -5.43 32.36
CA SER A 8 -12.59 -6.56 33.19
C SER A 8 -11.12 -6.43 33.63
N ASN A 9 -10.76 -7.14 34.71
CA ASN A 9 -9.39 -7.22 35.18
C ASN A 9 -8.49 -7.86 34.11
N THR A 10 -7.29 -7.30 33.94
CA THR A 10 -6.27 -7.87 33.05
C THR A 10 -5.80 -9.21 33.60
N GLN A 11 -5.91 -10.25 32.79
CA GLN A 11 -5.41 -11.58 33.09
C GLN A 11 -3.99 -11.74 32.55
N LYS A 12 -3.10 -12.24 33.41
CA LYS A 12 -1.73 -12.59 33.03
C LYS A 12 -1.67 -14.08 32.71
N LYS A 13 -1.35 -14.40 31.46
CA LYS A 13 -1.30 -15.79 30.99
C LYS A 13 0.09 -16.42 31.10
N ASP A 14 1.13 -15.63 30.81
CA ASP A 14 2.52 -16.06 30.90
C ASP A 14 3.45 -14.84 31.08
N ARG A 15 4.74 -15.08 31.37
CA ARG A 15 5.81 -14.08 31.40
C ARG A 15 7.12 -14.68 30.93
N ILE A 16 7.79 -13.95 30.04
CA ILE A 16 9.21 -14.15 29.76
C ILE A 16 10.00 -13.22 30.66
N THR A 17 10.91 -13.79 31.45
CA THR A 17 11.82 -13.02 32.28
C THR A 17 13.15 -12.96 31.57
N LEU A 18 13.54 -11.77 31.12
CA LEU A 18 14.90 -11.51 30.63
C LEU A 18 15.82 -11.34 31.85
N GLY A 19 16.98 -11.99 31.83
CA GLY A 19 17.93 -11.96 32.94
C GLY A 19 18.44 -10.54 33.23
N SER A 20 18.72 -10.25 34.49
CA SER A 20 19.05 -8.90 35.00
C SER A 20 20.51 -8.46 34.77
N GLN A 21 21.18 -8.88 33.69
CA GLN A 21 22.57 -8.55 33.44
C GLN A 21 22.72 -7.94 32.04
N VAL A 22 23.28 -6.74 32.01
CA VAL A 22 23.28 -5.73 30.93
C VAL A 22 24.20 -6.10 29.75
N GLU A 23 24.67 -7.35 29.65
CA GLU A 23 25.60 -7.73 28.59
C GLU A 23 25.13 -9.00 27.88
N ASN A 24 24.73 -8.84 26.62
CA ASN A 24 24.39 -9.89 25.66
C ASN A 24 23.17 -10.78 25.99
N LEU A 25 21.99 -10.15 26.10
CA LEU A 25 20.78 -10.85 25.72
C LEU A 25 20.71 -10.84 24.19
N GLY A 26 21.03 -11.97 23.55
CA GLY A 26 20.69 -12.18 22.14
C GLY A 26 19.21 -11.83 21.96
N GLY A 27 18.91 -10.93 21.02
CA GLY A 27 17.58 -10.35 20.86
C GLY A 27 16.48 -11.40 20.89
N LEU A 28 15.41 -11.13 21.62
CA LEU A 28 14.25 -12.00 21.67
C LEU A 28 13.23 -11.51 20.65
N TRP A 29 12.90 -12.36 19.70
CA TRP A 29 11.80 -12.12 18.78
C TRP A 29 10.49 -12.53 19.42
N MET A 30 9.48 -11.68 19.29
CA MET A 30 8.12 -11.93 19.78
C MET A 30 7.12 -11.76 18.65
N LYS A 31 6.09 -12.61 18.61
CA LYS A 31 4.97 -12.48 17.67
C LYS A 31 3.66 -12.79 18.38
N LEU A 32 2.64 -11.98 18.11
CA LEU A 32 1.25 -12.24 18.48
C LEU A 32 0.44 -12.41 17.20
N GLU A 33 -0.25 -13.52 17.07
CA GLU A 33 -1.06 -13.84 15.89
C GLU A 33 -2.52 -13.97 16.30
N LYS A 34 -3.42 -13.26 15.61
CA LYS A 34 -4.87 -13.47 15.70
C LYS A 34 -5.32 -14.32 14.52
N ARG A 35 -6.08 -15.38 14.78
CA ARG A 35 -6.80 -16.19 13.77
C ARG A 35 -8.26 -16.27 14.18
N ILE A 36 -9.12 -15.54 13.48
CA ILE A 36 -10.53 -15.35 13.87
C ILE A 36 -10.53 -14.88 15.33
N ASP A 37 -11.15 -15.58 16.28
CA ASP A 37 -11.19 -15.17 17.69
C ASP A 37 -9.99 -15.67 18.51
N THR A 38 -9.03 -16.35 17.88
CA THR A 38 -7.95 -17.05 18.57
C THR A 38 -6.63 -16.31 18.52
N PHE A 39 -6.05 -16.01 19.67
CA PHE A 39 -4.75 -15.34 19.81
C PHE A 39 -3.66 -16.30 20.26
N THR A 40 -2.58 -16.38 19.50
CA THR A 40 -1.43 -17.26 19.77
C THR A 40 -0.14 -16.43 19.83
N ALA A 41 0.66 -16.65 20.88
CA ALA A 41 1.93 -15.94 21.07
C ALA A 41 3.12 -16.87 20.81
N TYR A 42 4.12 -16.33 20.12
CA TYR A 42 5.33 -17.05 19.69
C TYR A 42 6.58 -16.28 20.07
N THR A 43 7.69 -17.00 20.15
CA THR A 43 9.04 -16.41 20.21
C THR A 43 10.04 -17.19 19.40
N LYS A 44 11.14 -16.56 19.01
CA LYS A 44 12.34 -17.24 18.52
C LYS A 44 13.59 -16.55 19.07
N SER A 45 14.69 -17.27 19.18
CA SER A 45 15.95 -16.81 19.77
C SER A 45 16.96 -16.27 18.74
N SER A 46 16.62 -16.29 17.46
CA SER A 46 17.45 -15.78 16.36
C SER A 46 16.60 -15.50 15.12
N ASP A 47 17.12 -14.68 14.21
CA ASP A 47 16.39 -14.19 13.02
C ASP A 47 15.98 -15.32 12.09
N MET A 48 16.87 -16.31 11.90
CA MET A 48 16.63 -17.51 11.09
C MET A 48 16.08 -18.70 11.88
N GLY A 49 15.81 -18.54 13.18
CA GLY A 49 15.29 -19.59 14.03
C GLY A 49 13.78 -19.85 13.83
N PRO A 50 13.28 -21.06 14.12
CA PRO A 50 11.85 -21.34 14.01
C PRO A 50 11.06 -20.61 15.11
N TRP A 51 9.85 -20.16 14.77
CA TRP A 51 8.89 -19.66 15.76
C TRP A 51 8.45 -20.81 16.67
N VAL A 52 8.68 -20.65 17.96
CA VAL A 52 8.20 -21.58 18.99
C VAL A 52 6.94 -20.99 19.59
N VAL A 53 5.84 -21.75 19.54
CA VAL A 53 4.61 -21.42 20.27
C VAL A 53 4.97 -21.33 21.75
N LYS A 54 4.79 -20.15 22.34
CA LYS A 54 4.95 -19.98 23.79
C LYS A 54 3.65 -20.22 24.53
N TYR A 55 2.51 -20.09 23.85
CA TYR A 55 1.22 -20.27 24.49
C TYR A 55 0.16 -20.89 23.56
N GLN A 56 -0.69 -21.75 24.13
CA GLN A 56 -1.83 -22.39 23.47
C GLN A 56 -3.03 -21.44 23.38
N SER A 57 -3.17 -20.70 22.28
CA SER A 57 -4.43 -20.10 21.77
C SER A 57 -5.49 -19.60 22.80
N VAL A 58 -5.59 -18.28 23.01
CA VAL A 58 -6.67 -17.67 23.82
C VAL A 58 -7.80 -17.34 22.87
N VAL A 59 -9.01 -17.81 23.15
CA VAL A 59 -10.21 -17.39 22.41
C VAL A 59 -10.80 -16.16 23.08
N LEU A 60 -10.89 -15.06 22.35
CA LEU A 60 -11.50 -13.80 22.77
C LEU A 60 -12.63 -13.47 21.80
N ASN A 61 -13.84 -13.84 22.19
CA ASN A 61 -15.04 -13.58 21.41
C ASN A 61 -15.38 -12.08 21.47
N ASN A 62 -15.93 -11.53 20.38
CA ASN A 62 -16.40 -10.14 20.27
C ASN A 62 -15.27 -9.09 20.22
N MET A 63 -14.10 -9.42 19.70
CA MET A 63 -13.19 -8.40 19.19
C MET A 63 -13.57 -8.09 17.74
N ASP A 64 -14.15 -6.91 17.51
CA ASP A 64 -14.48 -6.43 16.16
C ASP A 64 -13.19 -6.27 15.35
N ASP A 65 -13.08 -7.03 14.27
CA ASP A 65 -11.94 -6.99 13.37
C ASP A 65 -11.79 -5.65 12.64
N ASN A 66 -12.87 -4.87 12.57
CA ASN A 66 -12.84 -3.55 11.94
C ASN A 66 -12.14 -2.49 12.81
N ASP A 67 -12.12 -2.68 14.13
CA ASP A 67 -11.55 -1.75 15.12
C ASP A 67 -10.34 -2.31 15.88
N LEU A 68 -9.77 -3.42 15.39
CA LEU A 68 -8.61 -4.03 16.01
C LEU A 68 -7.36 -3.16 15.83
N GLN A 69 -6.87 -2.57 16.93
CA GLN A 69 -5.60 -1.87 16.97
C GLN A 69 -4.50 -2.81 17.46
N ALA A 70 -3.42 -2.93 16.68
CA ALA A 70 -2.23 -3.68 17.05
C ALA A 70 -1.01 -2.76 17.07
N GLY A 71 -0.23 -2.89 18.14
CA GLY A 71 0.89 -2.00 18.43
C GLY A 71 1.77 -2.56 19.53
N ILE A 72 2.91 -1.91 19.69
CA ILE A 72 3.82 -2.14 20.79
C ILE A 72 3.31 -1.41 22.03
N PHE A 73 3.41 -2.04 23.20
CA PHE A 73 3.22 -1.34 24.46
C PHE A 73 4.39 -1.60 25.40
N VAL A 74 4.78 -0.57 26.15
CA VAL A 74 5.73 -0.67 27.26
C VAL A 74 5.06 -0.14 28.53
N SER A 75 5.30 -0.78 29.66
CA SER A 75 4.82 -0.33 30.96
C SER A 75 5.85 -0.63 32.03
N SER A 76 6.14 0.36 32.88
CA SER A 76 7.04 0.22 34.02
C SER A 76 6.40 -0.52 35.20
N GLY A 77 5.07 -0.69 35.19
CA GLY A 77 4.32 -1.24 36.31
C GLY A 77 4.44 -0.42 37.61
N SER A 78 5.01 0.79 37.55
CA SER A 78 5.28 1.64 38.71
C SER A 78 4.95 3.09 38.38
N GLY A 79 4.20 3.76 39.27
CA GLY A 79 3.83 5.17 39.10
C GLY A 79 4.99 6.16 39.27
N SER A 80 6.17 5.69 39.70
CA SER A 80 7.33 6.54 40.00
C SER A 80 8.56 6.24 39.15
N ARG A 81 8.47 5.29 38.21
CA ARG A 81 9.60 4.87 37.36
C ARG A 81 9.16 4.80 35.91
N MET A 82 10.02 5.27 35.00
CA MET A 82 9.83 5.07 33.56
C MET A 82 10.45 3.74 33.13
N ALA A 83 9.85 3.12 32.11
CA ALA A 83 10.44 2.00 31.38
C ALA A 83 10.80 2.50 29.99
N ASP A 84 11.99 2.13 29.54
CA ASP A 84 12.49 2.41 28.20
C ASP A 84 12.85 1.08 27.55
N VAL A 85 12.60 0.99 26.25
CA VAL A 85 12.86 -0.21 25.44
C VAL A 85 13.16 0.21 24.02
N VAL A 86 14.21 -0.37 23.45
CA VAL A 86 14.49 -0.26 22.02
C VAL A 86 13.95 -1.50 21.35
N LEU A 87 13.12 -1.31 20.33
CA LEU A 87 12.56 -2.37 19.51
C LEU A 87 12.98 -2.10 18.07
N THR A 88 13.56 -3.09 17.43
CA THR A 88 13.89 -3.06 16.01
C THR A 88 13.01 -4.06 15.28
N ASP A 89 12.88 -3.88 13.96
CA ASP A 89 12.26 -4.86 13.07
C ASP A 89 10.79 -5.17 13.43
N TYR A 90 10.07 -4.15 13.89
CA TYR A 90 8.63 -4.24 14.14
C TYR A 90 7.87 -4.36 12.82
N VAL A 91 6.99 -5.37 12.75
CA VAL A 91 6.09 -5.58 11.62
C VAL A 91 4.70 -5.90 12.16
N ASN A 92 3.68 -5.33 11.55
CA ASN A 92 2.27 -5.65 11.79
C ASN A 92 1.67 -6.15 10.47
N GLU A 93 1.22 -7.41 10.45
CA GLU A 93 0.72 -8.08 9.25
C GLU A 93 -0.67 -8.68 9.51
N ALA A 94 -1.57 -8.56 8.52
CA ALA A 94 -2.89 -9.18 8.53
C ALA A 94 -3.01 -10.20 7.39
N HIS A 95 -3.59 -11.36 7.66
CA HIS A 95 -3.82 -12.42 6.68
C HIS A 95 -5.31 -12.78 6.61
N PHE A 96 -5.88 -12.83 5.40
CA PHE A 96 -7.27 -13.22 5.15
C PHE A 96 -7.34 -14.52 4.33
N PHE A 97 -8.17 -15.50 4.75
CA PHE A 97 -8.40 -16.78 4.05
C PHE A 97 -9.84 -16.86 3.52
N PRO A 98 -10.08 -17.41 2.31
CA PRO A 98 -10.46 -18.84 2.22
C PRO A 98 -9.71 -19.63 1.12
N SER A 99 -9.80 -20.96 1.17
CA SER A 99 -9.01 -21.93 0.40
C SER A 99 -9.59 -22.26 -0.99
N ALA A 100 -8.75 -22.21 -2.04
CA ALA A 100 -8.77 -23.13 -3.20
C ALA A 100 -7.35 -23.27 -3.81
N THR A 101 -7.12 -24.42 -4.46
CA THR A 101 -5.87 -25.14 -4.83
C THR A 101 -4.91 -24.45 -5.84
N PRO A 102 -3.68 -24.98 -6.09
CA PRO A 102 -2.43 -24.24 -6.11
C PRO A 102 -2.04 -23.68 -7.49
N THR A 103 -1.82 -22.38 -7.62
CA THR A 103 -0.81 -21.76 -8.51
C THR A 103 -0.68 -20.28 -8.12
N ALA A 104 0.56 -19.83 -7.94
CA ALA A 104 0.98 -18.46 -7.63
C ALA A 104 0.55 -17.89 -6.26
N SER A 105 1.57 -17.44 -5.53
CA SER A 105 1.49 -16.74 -4.24
C SER A 105 0.44 -15.62 -4.29
N PRO A 106 -0.59 -15.60 -3.43
CA PRO A 106 -1.45 -14.44 -3.32
C PRO A 106 -0.63 -13.29 -2.74
N ALA A 107 -0.57 -12.20 -3.49
CA ALA A 107 0.07 -10.96 -3.09
C ALA A 107 -0.54 -10.42 -1.78
N PRO A 108 0.25 -9.66 -0.98
CA PRO A 108 -0.20 -9.12 0.29
C PRO A 108 -1.48 -8.30 0.13
N SER A 109 -2.46 -8.60 0.99
CA SER A 109 -3.68 -7.81 1.15
C SER A 109 -3.32 -6.45 1.73
N MET A 110 -3.04 -5.49 0.85
CA MET A 110 -2.81 -4.10 1.22
C MET A 110 -4.12 -3.52 1.74
N LYS A 111 -4.21 -3.30 3.05
CA LYS A 111 -5.08 -2.26 3.59
C LYS A 111 -4.33 -0.96 3.35
N GLY A 112 -4.94 0.04 2.69
CA GLY A 112 -4.25 1.27 2.32
C GLY A 112 -3.87 2.00 3.59
N GLU A 113 -2.57 2.11 3.87
CA GLU A 113 -2.10 2.63 5.16
C GLU A 113 -2.21 4.16 5.23
N GLU A 114 -2.20 4.86 4.09
CA GLU A 114 -2.34 6.33 4.02
C GLU A 114 -2.98 6.70 2.66
N ALA A 115 -3.94 7.62 2.65
CA ALA A 115 -4.40 8.27 1.41
C ALA A 115 -4.25 9.79 1.57
N PHE A 116 -3.83 10.46 0.51
CA PHE A 116 -3.63 11.91 0.55
C PHE A 116 -3.79 12.54 -0.83
N ASP A 117 -4.05 13.84 -0.80
CA ASP A 117 -4.09 14.67 -1.99
C ASP A 117 -2.72 15.30 -2.24
N VAL A 118 -2.21 15.09 -3.44
CA VAL A 118 -0.99 15.69 -3.94
C VAL A 118 -1.32 17.01 -4.62
N GLY A 119 -0.51 18.03 -4.38
CA GLY A 119 -0.62 19.35 -5.03
C GLY A 119 -1.45 20.38 -4.28
N THR A 120 -1.91 20.08 -3.05
CA THR A 120 -2.81 20.94 -2.24
C THR A 120 -2.22 22.32 -1.89
N GLY A 121 -0.89 22.45 -1.88
CA GLY A 121 -0.23 23.74 -1.63
C GLY A 121 -0.20 24.72 -2.81
N ASN A 122 -0.57 24.27 -4.03
CA ASN A 122 -0.44 25.08 -5.25
C ASN A 122 -1.69 25.06 -6.14
N PHE A 123 -2.62 24.16 -5.86
CA PHE A 123 -3.88 24.02 -6.58
C PHE A 123 -4.99 23.90 -5.54
N ASP A 124 -6.15 24.50 -5.84
CA ASP A 124 -7.38 24.34 -5.04
C ASP A 124 -7.97 22.94 -5.30
N VAL A 125 -7.25 21.89 -4.88
CA VAL A 125 -7.69 20.50 -4.99
C VAL A 125 -8.67 20.24 -3.85
N TYR A 126 -9.90 19.86 -4.18
CA TYR A 126 -10.83 19.33 -3.20
C TYR A 126 -10.32 18.02 -2.60
N PRO A 127 -10.43 17.84 -1.27
CA PRO A 127 -9.98 16.63 -0.60
C PRO A 127 -10.61 15.38 -1.20
N GLY A 128 -9.78 14.39 -1.51
CA GLY A 128 -10.21 13.09 -2.00
C GLY A 128 -10.48 12.10 -0.88
N GLU A 129 -10.99 10.93 -1.26
CA GLU A 129 -11.30 9.82 -0.35
C GLU A 129 -10.90 8.49 -0.98
N THR A 130 -10.36 7.59 -0.17
CA THR A 130 -10.13 6.19 -0.54
C THR A 130 -10.94 5.29 0.38
N THR A 131 -11.69 4.36 -0.21
CA THR A 131 -12.41 3.31 0.52
C THR A 131 -12.06 1.94 -0.04
N TYR A 132 -11.98 0.94 0.84
CA TYR A 132 -11.82 -0.45 0.47
C TYR A 132 -12.98 -1.28 1.04
N THR A 133 -13.69 -1.98 0.16
CA THR A 133 -14.83 -2.83 0.52
C THR A 133 -14.39 -4.29 0.54
N ASN A 134 -14.11 -4.82 1.74
CA ASN A 134 -13.61 -6.18 1.96
C ASN A 134 -14.48 -7.25 1.28
N SER A 135 -15.81 -7.13 1.36
CA SER A 135 -16.74 -8.10 0.79
C SER A 135 -16.72 -8.17 -0.75
N LEU A 136 -16.18 -7.14 -1.40
CA LEU A 136 -16.08 -7.04 -2.85
C LEU A 136 -14.63 -7.13 -3.35
N GLY A 137 -13.64 -7.13 -2.45
CA GLY A 137 -12.23 -6.99 -2.83
C GLY A 137 -11.93 -5.71 -3.61
N ARG A 138 -12.72 -4.65 -3.38
CA ARG A 138 -12.81 -3.48 -4.26
C ARG A 138 -12.33 -2.20 -3.59
N TRP A 139 -11.46 -1.48 -4.29
CA TRP A 139 -11.09 -0.10 -3.96
C TRP A 139 -11.97 0.89 -4.71
N ARG A 140 -12.35 1.97 -4.04
CA ARG A 140 -12.87 3.18 -4.68
C ARG A 140 -12.00 4.35 -4.25
N LEU A 141 -11.45 5.04 -5.24
CA LEU A 141 -10.82 6.33 -5.08
C LEU A 141 -11.77 7.39 -5.61
N GLN A 142 -12.00 8.45 -4.84
CA GLN A 142 -12.60 9.69 -5.29
C GLN A 142 -11.56 10.80 -5.13
N GLY A 143 -11.41 11.65 -6.13
CA GLY A 143 -10.37 12.67 -6.10
C GLY A 143 -10.60 13.76 -7.13
N SER A 144 -10.21 14.98 -6.77
CA SER A 144 -10.08 16.07 -7.71
C SER A 144 -8.60 16.21 -8.11
N GLY A 145 -8.26 17.18 -8.95
CA GLY A 145 -6.87 17.53 -9.21
C GLY A 145 -6.61 17.99 -10.63
N LYS A 146 -5.55 18.78 -10.78
CA LYS A 146 -5.25 19.47 -12.04
C LYS A 146 -4.78 18.53 -13.14
N ASP A 147 -3.74 17.75 -12.85
CA ASP A 147 -3.17 16.77 -13.77
C ASP A 147 -1.99 16.05 -13.11
N ILE A 148 -1.53 14.93 -13.69
CA ILE A 148 -0.22 14.33 -13.41
C ILE A 148 0.64 14.57 -14.66
N TRP A 149 1.18 15.77 -14.87
CA TRP A 149 1.86 16.08 -16.14
C TRP A 149 2.90 17.20 -16.12
N ASN A 150 2.58 18.37 -15.59
CA ASN A 150 3.49 19.52 -15.67
C ASN A 150 4.60 19.42 -14.62
N SER A 151 5.19 20.53 -14.21
CA SER A 151 6.18 20.58 -13.13
C SER A 151 5.62 20.20 -11.74
N ARG A 152 4.30 20.13 -11.63
CA ARG A 152 3.55 19.81 -10.42
C ARG A 152 2.35 18.95 -10.76
N ASP A 153 2.09 17.97 -9.92
CA ASP A 153 0.91 17.14 -9.98
C ASP A 153 -0.20 17.66 -9.06
N GLY A 154 -1.44 17.39 -9.46
CA GLY A 154 -2.64 17.52 -8.63
C GLY A 154 -3.48 16.25 -8.79
N PHE A 155 -3.54 15.41 -7.76
CA PHE A 155 -4.25 14.11 -7.79
C PHE A 155 -4.43 13.52 -6.38
N HIS A 156 -5.32 12.54 -6.24
CA HIS A 156 -5.50 11.74 -5.03
C HIS A 156 -4.71 10.42 -5.14
N MET A 157 -3.98 10.05 -4.09
CA MET A 157 -3.22 8.81 -4.02
C MET A 157 -3.65 7.95 -2.83
N ALA A 158 -3.96 6.68 -3.09
CA ALA A 158 -4.02 5.65 -2.06
C ALA A 158 -2.67 4.95 -1.98
N VAL A 159 -1.96 5.09 -0.87
CA VAL A 159 -0.69 4.42 -0.63
C VAL A 159 -0.94 3.02 -0.11
N LEU A 160 -0.38 2.05 -0.83
CA LEU A 160 -0.48 0.66 -0.50
C LEU A 160 0.79 0.13 0.19
N GLY A 161 1.90 0.87 0.08
CA GLY A 161 3.11 0.62 0.84
C GLY A 161 4.28 1.52 0.46
N ARG A 162 5.37 1.38 1.22
CA ARG A 162 6.69 1.96 0.93
C ARG A 162 7.65 0.82 0.62
N MET A 163 8.17 0.77 -0.60
CA MET A 163 8.90 -0.41 -1.09
C MET A 163 10.21 -0.03 -1.76
N SER A 164 11.16 -0.96 -1.76
CA SER A 164 12.46 -0.82 -2.41
C SER A 164 12.83 -2.10 -3.15
N GLY A 165 13.83 -2.00 -4.03
CA GLY A 165 14.23 -3.12 -4.87
C GLY A 165 13.28 -3.33 -6.06
N PRO A 166 13.30 -4.53 -6.68
CA PRO A 166 12.41 -4.84 -7.78
C PRO A 166 10.96 -4.84 -7.31
N ILE A 167 10.08 -4.11 -8.01
CA ILE A 167 8.66 -3.99 -7.67
C ILE A 167 7.83 -4.40 -8.87
N THR A 168 6.89 -5.32 -8.67
CA THR A 168 5.83 -5.59 -9.65
C THR A 168 4.49 -5.22 -9.03
N MET A 169 3.76 -4.33 -9.69
CA MET A 169 2.43 -3.90 -9.31
C MET A 169 1.42 -4.19 -10.41
N THR A 170 0.27 -4.74 -10.06
CA THR A 170 -0.86 -5.00 -10.95
C THR A 170 -2.17 -4.50 -10.34
N ALA A 171 -3.10 -4.09 -11.19
CA ALA A 171 -4.48 -3.82 -10.80
C ALA A 171 -5.42 -4.07 -11.99
N PHE A 172 -6.65 -4.48 -11.70
CA PHE A 172 -7.75 -4.34 -12.64
C PHE A 172 -8.49 -3.05 -12.32
N VAL A 173 -8.50 -2.11 -13.25
CA VAL A 173 -9.39 -0.95 -13.19
C VAL A 173 -10.71 -1.40 -13.77
N GLU A 174 -11.77 -1.37 -12.98
CA GLU A 174 -13.11 -1.78 -13.39
C GLU A 174 -13.90 -0.64 -14.03
N GLU A 175 -13.68 0.57 -13.53
CA GLU A 175 -14.40 1.75 -13.98
C GLU A 175 -13.62 3.03 -13.69
N LEU A 176 -13.70 3.96 -14.64
CA LEU A 176 -13.32 5.35 -14.50
C LEU A 176 -14.54 6.24 -14.77
N VAL A 177 -14.89 7.06 -13.79
CA VAL A 177 -15.95 8.06 -13.89
C VAL A 177 -15.33 9.44 -13.78
N GLY A 178 -15.40 10.23 -14.84
CA GLY A 178 -14.91 11.61 -14.89
C GLY A 178 -15.49 12.38 -16.07
N GLU A 179 -15.58 13.69 -15.93
CA GLU A 179 -16.12 14.57 -16.97
C GLU A 179 -15.07 14.91 -18.04
N ASP A 180 -13.83 15.19 -17.61
CA ASP A 180 -12.75 15.58 -18.49
C ASP A 180 -12.19 14.37 -19.25
N GLN A 181 -11.88 14.55 -20.54
CA GLN A 181 -11.35 13.49 -21.39
C GLN A 181 -9.98 12.95 -20.94
N TRP A 182 -9.26 13.73 -20.14
CA TRP A 182 -7.95 13.46 -19.54
C TRP A 182 -8.01 13.13 -18.05
N THR A 183 -9.20 12.93 -17.46
CA THR A 183 -9.30 12.25 -16.16
C THR A 183 -8.47 10.96 -16.20
N LYS A 184 -7.66 10.70 -15.17
CA LYS A 184 -6.71 9.59 -15.10
C LYS A 184 -6.97 8.72 -13.88
N VAL A 185 -6.84 7.41 -14.06
CA VAL A 185 -6.92 6.40 -12.99
C VAL A 185 -5.86 5.33 -13.23
N GLY A 186 -5.14 4.89 -12.20
CA GLY A 186 -4.10 3.89 -12.42
C GLY A 186 -3.21 3.60 -11.22
N ILE A 187 -2.06 3.00 -11.51
CA ILE A 187 -1.05 2.60 -10.53
C ILE A 187 0.18 3.50 -10.65
N MET A 188 0.82 3.78 -9.53
CA MET A 188 1.95 4.71 -9.45
C MET A 188 3.06 4.22 -8.52
N LEU A 189 4.30 4.43 -8.98
CA LEU A 189 5.49 4.50 -8.13
C LEU A 189 5.95 5.96 -8.03
N ARG A 190 6.10 6.47 -6.81
CA ARG A 190 6.40 7.90 -6.55
C ARG A 190 7.53 8.06 -5.54
N ASP A 191 8.38 9.06 -5.77
CA ASP A 191 9.31 9.54 -4.75
C ASP A 191 8.57 10.20 -3.58
N HIS A 192 9.23 10.40 -2.45
CA HIS A 192 8.58 10.92 -1.25
C HIS A 192 9.49 11.73 -0.31
N ALA A 193 10.66 12.15 -0.77
CA ALA A 193 11.68 12.86 0.01
C ALA A 193 11.24 14.27 0.50
N ASP A 194 10.19 14.37 1.31
CA ASP A 194 9.73 15.54 2.09
C ASP A 194 8.76 16.52 1.41
N LEU A 195 8.29 16.26 0.19
CA LEU A 195 7.42 17.18 -0.56
C LEU A 195 6.11 16.56 -1.10
N VAL A 196 5.67 15.41 -0.57
CA VAL A 196 4.51 14.65 -1.07
C VAL A 196 3.28 15.53 -1.39
N GLN A 197 3.00 16.56 -0.58
CA GLN A 197 1.87 17.48 -0.79
C GLN A 197 2.09 18.52 -1.89
N ASP A 198 3.32 18.76 -2.30
CA ASP A 198 3.73 19.85 -3.21
C ASP A 198 3.68 19.40 -4.69
N GLY A 199 3.67 18.08 -4.92
CA GLY A 199 3.41 17.44 -6.20
C GLY A 199 4.58 17.47 -7.19
N ARG A 200 5.82 17.69 -6.73
CA ARG A 200 6.97 17.90 -7.63
C ARG A 200 7.80 16.65 -7.88
N GLU A 201 7.50 15.58 -7.16
CA GLU A 201 8.33 14.39 -7.04
C GLU A 201 8.41 13.63 -8.37
N LYS A 202 9.53 12.93 -8.55
CA LYS A 202 9.66 11.93 -9.61
C LYS A 202 8.57 10.87 -9.46
N ASN A 203 8.09 10.34 -10.57
CA ASN A 203 7.07 9.31 -10.57
C ASN A 203 7.07 8.51 -11.87
N VAL A 204 6.48 7.33 -11.81
CA VAL A 204 6.09 6.53 -12.97
C VAL A 204 4.65 6.09 -12.76
N PHE A 205 3.80 6.33 -13.76
CA PHE A 205 2.37 6.03 -13.73
C PHE A 205 1.98 5.20 -14.95
N VAL A 206 1.15 4.18 -14.71
CA VAL A 206 0.46 3.42 -15.75
C VAL A 206 -1.03 3.46 -15.43
N GLY A 207 -1.86 3.88 -16.37
CA GLY A 207 -3.28 4.01 -16.10
C GLY A 207 -4.13 4.39 -17.29
N LEU A 208 -5.44 4.33 -17.09
CA LEU A 208 -6.44 4.69 -18.08
C LEU A 208 -6.69 6.20 -18.05
N THR A 209 -7.17 6.69 -19.19
CA THR A 209 -7.74 8.02 -19.32
C THR A 209 -9.18 7.93 -19.81
N GLN A 210 -10.04 8.89 -19.47
CA GLN A 210 -11.47 8.85 -19.82
C GLN A 210 -11.72 8.63 -21.32
N ARG A 211 -10.89 9.21 -22.20
CA ARG A 211 -11.07 9.10 -23.67
C ARG A 211 -9.79 8.90 -24.49
N HIS A 212 -8.63 8.69 -23.88
CA HIS A 212 -7.35 8.63 -24.59
C HIS A 212 -6.58 7.31 -24.39
N GLY A 213 -7.27 6.26 -23.91
CA GLY A 213 -6.71 4.92 -23.75
C GLY A 213 -5.82 4.77 -22.51
N VAL A 214 -4.97 3.74 -22.53
CA VAL A 214 -4.02 3.43 -21.45
C VAL A 214 -2.70 4.13 -21.72
N GLN A 215 -2.20 4.88 -20.75
CA GLN A 215 -0.97 5.66 -20.83
C GLN A 215 0.07 5.16 -19.84
N MET A 216 1.32 5.09 -20.30
CA MET A 216 2.48 5.10 -19.42
C MET A 216 3.17 6.46 -19.51
N GLN A 217 3.40 7.07 -18.36
CA GLN A 217 4.06 8.36 -18.25
C GLN A 217 5.00 8.38 -17.05
N PHE A 218 5.94 9.32 -17.05
CA PHE A 218 6.92 9.44 -15.98
C PHE A 218 7.42 10.87 -15.83
N ARG A 219 7.86 11.22 -14.61
CA ARG A 219 8.71 12.36 -14.32
C ARG A 219 10.06 11.87 -13.84
N ASN A 220 11.11 12.15 -14.61
CA ASN A 220 12.48 11.72 -14.30
C ASN A 220 13.31 12.76 -13.52
N GLN A 221 12.81 13.98 -13.36
CA GLN A 221 13.46 15.04 -12.60
C GLN A 221 12.44 15.82 -11.77
N THR A 222 12.76 16.02 -10.49
CA THR A 222 11.94 16.80 -9.55
C THR A 222 11.67 18.20 -10.09
N SER A 223 10.42 18.66 -9.97
CA SER A 223 9.93 19.95 -10.48
C SER A 223 10.01 20.15 -12.00
N SER A 224 10.29 19.10 -12.78
CA SER A 224 10.26 19.14 -14.24
C SER A 224 8.93 18.61 -14.79
N ARG A 225 8.65 18.87 -16.07
CA ARG A 225 7.51 18.24 -16.73
C ARG A 225 7.64 16.72 -16.75
N SER A 226 6.51 16.04 -16.74
CA SER A 226 6.38 14.63 -17.09
C SER A 226 6.45 14.42 -18.60
N TYR A 227 6.66 13.17 -18.97
CA TYR A 227 6.76 12.69 -20.35
C TYR A 227 5.81 11.51 -20.55
N GLU A 228 5.18 11.44 -21.71
CA GLU A 228 4.52 10.22 -22.16
C GLU A 228 5.58 9.26 -22.71
N ALA A 229 5.70 8.08 -22.09
CA ALA A 229 6.49 7.00 -22.65
C ALA A 229 5.76 6.43 -23.87
N ARG A 230 4.46 6.10 -23.71
CA ARG A 230 3.54 5.75 -24.80
C ARG A 230 2.08 5.79 -24.33
N ARG A 231 1.17 5.91 -25.28
CA ARG A 231 -0.25 5.56 -25.14
C ARG A 231 -0.62 4.35 -26.00
N ALA A 232 -1.23 3.35 -25.37
CA ALA A 232 -1.95 2.27 -26.04
C ALA A 232 -3.42 2.67 -26.23
N ASP A 233 -4.09 2.07 -27.22
CA ASP A 233 -5.55 2.20 -27.41
C ASP A 233 -6.02 3.66 -27.57
N ARG A 234 -5.28 4.43 -28.36
CA ARG A 234 -5.56 5.85 -28.58
C ARG A 234 -7.01 6.06 -29.01
N ASN A 235 -7.65 7.06 -28.41
CA ASN A 235 -9.06 7.41 -28.61
C ASN A 235 -10.06 6.34 -28.15
N SER A 236 -9.60 5.32 -27.45
CA SER A 236 -10.49 4.35 -26.80
C SER A 236 -11.05 4.92 -25.50
N ARG A 237 -12.30 4.54 -25.21
CA ARG A 237 -13.03 4.86 -23.99
C ARG A 237 -13.24 3.62 -23.13
N TRP A 238 -12.23 2.77 -23.04
CA TRP A 238 -12.33 1.57 -22.22
C TRP A 238 -12.57 1.99 -20.77
N PRO A 239 -13.70 1.60 -20.16
CA PRO A 239 -13.93 1.91 -18.75
C PRO A 239 -13.07 1.03 -17.85
N TYR A 240 -12.52 -0.07 -18.39
CA TYR A 240 -11.74 -1.05 -17.67
C TYR A 240 -10.52 -1.53 -18.44
N ALA A 241 -9.47 -1.88 -17.71
CA ALA A 241 -8.31 -2.61 -18.20
C ALA A 241 -7.49 -3.15 -17.02
N TRP A 242 -6.78 -4.26 -17.27
CA TRP A 242 -5.68 -4.67 -16.42
C TRP A 242 -4.45 -3.82 -16.74
N ILE A 243 -3.78 -3.34 -15.70
CA ILE A 243 -2.55 -2.56 -15.81
C ILE A 243 -1.46 -3.20 -14.95
N LYS A 244 -0.22 -3.13 -15.44
CA LYS A 244 0.96 -3.60 -14.73
C LYS A 244 2.11 -2.63 -14.89
N LEU A 245 2.87 -2.46 -13.80
CA LEU A 245 4.12 -1.74 -13.77
C LEU A 245 5.18 -2.63 -13.11
N VAL A 246 6.29 -2.83 -13.80
CA VAL A 246 7.45 -3.58 -13.31
C VAL A 246 8.64 -2.62 -13.19
N MET A 247 9.29 -2.61 -12.04
CA MET A 247 10.54 -1.92 -11.76
C MET A 247 11.66 -2.94 -11.60
N ASP A 248 12.73 -2.81 -12.39
CA ASP A 248 13.99 -3.53 -12.22
C ASP A 248 15.16 -2.55 -12.30
N GLY A 249 15.81 -2.31 -11.14
CA GLY A 249 16.76 -1.22 -11.00
C GLY A 249 16.09 0.12 -11.30
N ASN A 250 16.61 0.87 -12.26
CA ASN A 250 16.04 2.15 -12.70
C ASN A 250 15.17 2.02 -13.96
N THR A 251 14.92 0.80 -14.43
CA THR A 251 14.09 0.55 -15.61
C THR A 251 12.67 0.21 -15.18
N PHE A 252 11.71 0.86 -15.81
CA PHE A 252 10.30 0.69 -15.56
C PHE A 252 9.64 0.20 -16.84
N THR A 253 8.79 -0.82 -16.74
CA THR A 253 8.06 -1.36 -17.89
C THR A 253 6.58 -1.43 -17.59
N GLY A 254 5.79 -0.77 -18.44
CA GLY A 254 4.34 -0.75 -18.35
C GLY A 254 3.71 -1.78 -19.29
N TYR A 255 2.68 -2.47 -18.80
CA TYR A 255 1.87 -3.39 -19.59
C TYR A 255 0.38 -3.16 -19.34
N ARG A 256 -0.44 -3.61 -20.28
CA ARG A 256 -1.89 -3.72 -20.09
C ARG A 256 -2.44 -4.99 -20.70
N LYS A 257 -3.68 -5.34 -20.35
CA LYS A 257 -4.51 -6.30 -21.10
C LYS A 257 -5.98 -6.01 -20.82
N GLN A 258 -6.87 -6.52 -21.67
CA GLN A 258 -8.30 -6.25 -21.50
C GLN A 258 -8.93 -7.26 -20.55
N LEU A 259 -8.58 -8.53 -20.70
CA LEU A 259 -9.17 -9.65 -19.96
C LEU A 259 -8.13 -10.39 -19.11
N ALA A 260 -8.59 -11.10 -18.08
CA ALA A 260 -7.72 -11.73 -17.08
C ALA A 260 -6.88 -12.88 -17.68
N GLU A 261 -7.40 -13.56 -18.68
CA GLU A 261 -6.78 -14.69 -19.38
C GLU A 261 -5.84 -14.29 -20.51
N GLU A 262 -5.82 -13.01 -20.91
CA GLU A 262 -4.94 -12.52 -21.96
C GLU A 262 -3.48 -12.43 -21.49
N GLU A 263 -2.57 -12.52 -22.45
CA GLU A 263 -1.17 -12.17 -22.25
C GLU A 263 -1.03 -10.66 -22.03
N TRP A 264 0.05 -10.26 -21.36
CA TRP A 264 0.31 -8.85 -21.10
C TRP A 264 0.86 -8.15 -22.34
N ASP A 265 0.13 -7.17 -22.84
CA ASP A 265 0.60 -6.31 -23.93
C ASP A 265 1.55 -5.24 -23.38
N TYR A 266 2.74 -5.21 -23.94
CA TYR A 266 3.74 -4.18 -23.65
C TYR A 266 3.25 -2.79 -24.10
N ILE A 267 3.28 -1.82 -23.19
CA ILE A 267 3.04 -0.41 -23.49
C ILE A 267 4.37 0.24 -23.87
N ALA A 268 5.25 0.42 -22.90
CA ALA A 268 6.52 1.12 -23.02
C ALA A 268 7.48 0.75 -21.87
N ASP A 269 8.74 1.13 -22.04
CA ASP A 269 9.72 1.22 -20.98
C ASP A 269 10.20 2.67 -20.79
N CYS A 270 10.68 2.98 -19.60
CA CYS A 270 11.41 4.22 -19.33
C CYS A 270 12.47 4.01 -18.26
N THR A 271 13.39 4.97 -18.15
CA THR A 271 14.41 4.98 -17.10
C THR A 271 14.20 6.17 -16.18
N VAL A 272 14.04 5.91 -14.88
CA VAL A 272 13.92 6.94 -13.83
C VAL A 272 14.86 6.59 -12.68
N SER A 273 15.73 7.53 -12.33
CA SER A 273 16.56 7.43 -11.12
C SER A 273 15.87 8.18 -9.99
N PHE A 274 15.26 7.45 -9.06
CA PHE A 274 14.63 8.03 -7.87
C PHE A 274 15.67 8.51 -6.85
N ASP A 275 15.30 9.52 -6.07
CA ASP A 275 16.17 10.11 -5.04
C ASP A 275 16.06 9.32 -3.72
N SER A 276 14.87 8.81 -3.41
CA SER A 276 14.64 7.98 -2.22
C SER A 276 14.99 6.50 -2.45
N PRO A 277 15.53 5.81 -1.43
CA PRO A 277 15.80 4.36 -1.51
C PRO A 277 14.53 3.52 -1.46
N THR A 278 13.44 4.07 -0.93
CA THR A 278 12.09 3.50 -0.96
C THR A 278 11.17 4.39 -1.80
N LEU A 279 10.13 3.81 -2.39
CA LEU A 279 9.12 4.50 -3.19
C LEU A 279 7.76 4.30 -2.56
N LEU A 280 6.90 5.31 -2.69
CA LEU A 280 5.47 5.13 -2.47
C LEU A 280 4.91 4.31 -3.63
N VAL A 281 4.19 3.26 -3.29
CA VAL A 281 3.51 2.38 -4.23
C VAL A 281 2.01 2.52 -4.00
N GLY A 282 1.23 2.83 -5.03
CA GLY A 282 -0.16 3.18 -4.79
C GLY A 282 -1.06 3.27 -6.02
N LEU A 283 -2.36 3.42 -5.72
CA LEU A 283 -3.39 3.77 -6.70
C LEU A 283 -3.43 5.30 -6.80
N ALA A 284 -3.65 5.82 -8.00
CA ALA A 284 -3.65 7.25 -8.27
C ALA A 284 -4.83 7.66 -9.15
N LEU A 285 -5.45 8.79 -8.82
CA LEU A 285 -6.60 9.33 -9.53
C LEU A 285 -6.50 10.86 -9.66
N SER A 286 -6.62 11.38 -10.87
CA SER A 286 -6.71 12.83 -11.13
C SER A 286 -7.95 13.11 -11.98
N SER A 287 -8.83 14.01 -11.54
CA SER A 287 -10.01 14.39 -12.31
C SER A 287 -9.67 15.21 -13.56
N HIS A 288 -8.48 15.81 -13.61
CA HIS A 288 -8.10 16.83 -14.59
C HIS A 288 -8.94 18.11 -14.49
N ASP A 289 -9.64 18.29 -13.37
CA ASP A 289 -10.36 19.50 -12.99
C ASP A 289 -10.27 19.70 -11.47
N THR A 290 -9.66 20.79 -11.03
CA THR A 290 -9.51 21.07 -9.59
C THR A 290 -10.85 21.30 -8.89
N ASN A 291 -11.92 21.62 -9.62
CA ASN A 291 -13.25 21.92 -9.07
C ASN A 291 -14.26 20.77 -9.25
N ALA A 292 -13.84 19.63 -9.79
CA ALA A 292 -14.72 18.48 -9.99
C ALA A 292 -14.05 17.19 -9.53
N TYR A 293 -14.86 16.29 -8.98
CA TYR A 293 -14.41 14.95 -8.59
C TYR A 293 -14.47 13.99 -9.78
N ALA A 294 -13.51 13.08 -9.81
CA ALA A 294 -13.59 11.83 -10.54
C ALA A 294 -13.64 10.66 -9.55
N GLU A 295 -14.01 9.47 -10.06
CA GLU A 295 -13.98 8.22 -9.31
C GLU A 295 -13.28 7.13 -10.12
N GLY A 296 -12.50 6.32 -9.41
CA GLY A 296 -11.82 5.15 -9.96
C GLY A 296 -12.07 3.93 -9.11
N PHE A 297 -12.43 2.82 -9.75
CA PHE A 297 -12.73 1.56 -9.08
C PHE A 297 -11.72 0.49 -9.47
N TYR A 298 -11.18 -0.22 -8.48
CA TYR A 298 -10.13 -1.21 -8.69
C TYR A 298 -10.44 -2.52 -7.97
N THR A 299 -10.09 -3.62 -8.59
CA THR A 299 -10.03 -4.97 -8.01
C THR A 299 -8.70 -5.62 -8.39
N ASP A 300 -8.41 -6.79 -7.81
CA ASP A 300 -7.21 -7.58 -8.11
C ASP A 300 -5.89 -6.77 -8.00
N VAL A 301 -5.87 -5.86 -7.03
CA VAL A 301 -4.70 -5.03 -6.72
C VAL A 301 -3.65 -5.89 -6.01
N SER A 302 -2.45 -5.95 -6.59
CA SER A 302 -1.35 -6.77 -6.09
C SER A 302 -0.03 -6.02 -6.25
N VAL A 303 0.81 -6.08 -5.22
CA VAL A 303 2.18 -5.56 -5.24
C VAL A 303 3.12 -6.59 -4.64
N SER A 304 4.27 -6.80 -5.26
CA SER A 304 5.28 -7.76 -4.79
C SER A 304 6.71 -7.29 -5.03
N ASN A 305 7.62 -7.74 -4.17
CA ASN A 305 9.07 -7.59 -4.33
C ASN A 305 9.62 -8.73 -5.19
N SER A 306 9.22 -8.78 -6.46
CA SER A 306 9.70 -9.80 -7.39
C SER A 306 10.01 -9.19 -8.75
N LYS A 307 11.06 -9.73 -9.39
CA LYS A 307 11.19 -9.64 -10.83
C LYS A 307 10.14 -10.58 -11.40
N ALA A 308 9.24 -10.05 -12.23
CA ALA A 308 8.20 -10.84 -12.91
C ALA A 308 8.79 -12.05 -13.63
#